data_AF-E9FW80-F1
#
_entry.id   AF-E9FW80-F1
#
_cell.length_a   1.000
_cell.length_b   1.000
_cell.length_c   1.000
_cell.angle_alpha   90.00
_cell.angle_beta   90.00
_cell.angle_gamma   90.00
#
_symmetry.space_group_name_H-M   'P 1'
#
loop_
_entity.id
_entity.type
_entity.pdbx_description
1 polymer ?
#
loop_
_entity_poly.entity_id
_entity_poly.type
_entity_poly.pdbx_seq_one_letter_code
_entity_poly.pdbx_strand_id
1 'polypeptide(L)'
;LLISLLATFGNLLVIVAVVRYSILRTPTNHFVVALALSDLMVGLVIPFYVSFYFDLPDYACNPTICQVKNFVAMWTTLCSFMLLIGVALDRYVSIVHPLAY
;
A
#
# COMPACT_ATOMS: atom_id res chain seq x y z
N LEU A 1 -10.98 -6.71 9.71
CA LEU A 1 -9.87 -6.53 10.66
C LEU A 1 -8.87 -7.68 10.63
N LEU A 2 -9.24 -8.91 11.01
CA LEU A 2 -8.29 -10.04 11.05
C LEU A 2 -7.61 -10.33 9.69
N ILE A 3 -8.42 -10.33 8.61
CA ILE A 3 -7.92 -10.53 7.24
C ILE A 3 -6.98 -9.38 6.82
N SER A 4 -7.27 -8.14 7.23
CA SER A 4 -6.45 -6.98 6.85
C SER A 4 -5.13 -6.93 7.64
N LEU A 5 -5.12 -7.40 8.90
CA LEU A 5 -3.91 -7.62 9.70
C LEU A 5 -3.02 -8.73 9.13
N LEU A 6 -3.62 -9.87 8.73
CA LEU A 6 -2.90 -10.96 8.07
C LEU A 6 -2.31 -10.52 6.72
N ALA A 7 -3.10 -9.80 5.92
CA ALA A 7 -2.66 -9.27 4.63
C ALA A 7 -1.54 -8.24 4.79
N THR A 8 -1.64 -7.32 5.75
CA THR A 8 -0.56 -6.35 6.01
C THR A 8 0.71 -7.05 6.50
N PHE A 9 0.61 -7.98 7.44
CA PHE A 9 1.78 -8.71 7.93
C PHE A 9 2.46 -9.54 6.84
N GLY A 10 1.69 -10.29 6.04
CA GLY A 10 2.21 -11.09 4.94
C GLY A 10 2.89 -10.25 3.86
N ASN A 11 2.28 -9.13 3.49
CA ASN A 11 2.84 -8.23 2.48
C ASN A 11 4.06 -7.44 2.98
N LEU A 12 4.14 -7.12 4.27
CA LEU A 12 5.35 -6.56 4.88
C LEU A 12 6.54 -7.53 4.76
N LEU A 13 6.31 -8.81 5.03
CA LEU A 13 7.31 -9.88 4.90
C LEU A 13 7.83 -10.00 3.46
N VAL A 14 6.95 -9.88 2.47
CA VAL A 14 7.30 -9.90 1.04
C VAL A 14 8.23 -8.73 0.70
N ILE A 15 7.91 -7.51 1.14
CA ILE A 15 8.77 -6.33 0.93
C ILE A 15 10.14 -6.54 1.60
N VAL A 16 10.15 -6.97 2.87
CA VAL A 16 11.39 -7.21 3.61
C VAL A 16 12.25 -8.26 2.91
N ALA A 17 11.65 -9.35 2.41
CA ALA A 17 12.38 -10.40 1.69
C ALA A 17 13.02 -9.86 0.41
N VAL A 18 12.31 -9.10 -0.40
CA VAL A 18 12.85 -8.56 -1.67
C VAL A 18 13.91 -7.48 -1.41
N VAL A 19 13.76 -6.66 -0.37
CA VAL A 19 14.77 -5.66 0.02
C VAL A 19 16.04 -6.33 0.56
N ARG A 20 15.88 -7.37 1.39
CA ARG A 20 16.96 -8.06 2.10
C ARG A 20 17.82 -8.91 1.18
N TYR A 21 17.24 -9.50 0.14
CA TYR A 21 17.93 -10.40 -0.79
C TYR A 21 18.08 -9.73 -2.16
N SER A 22 19.30 -9.27 -2.46
CA SER A 22 19.63 -8.63 -3.74
C SER A 22 19.42 -9.53 -4.97
N ILE A 23 19.50 -10.85 -4.79
CA ILE A 23 19.18 -11.87 -5.81
C ILE A 23 17.73 -11.80 -6.29
N LEU A 24 16.81 -11.31 -5.45
CA LEU A 24 15.40 -11.21 -5.77
C LEU A 24 15.05 -9.87 -6.46
N ARG A 25 16.01 -9.01 -6.82
CA ARG A 25 15.76 -7.72 -7.48
C ARG A 25 15.59 -7.85 -8.99
N THR A 26 14.75 -8.77 -9.42
CA THR A 26 14.36 -8.97 -10.82
C THR A 26 13.15 -8.10 -11.20
N PRO A 27 12.91 -7.81 -12.49
CA PRO A 27 11.73 -7.06 -12.94
C PRO A 27 10.41 -7.67 -12.42
N THR A 28 10.29 -9.00 -12.43
CA THR A 28 9.12 -9.73 -11.92
C THR A 28 8.86 -9.46 -10.43
N ASN A 29 9.92 -9.32 -9.62
CA ASN A 29 9.77 -9.05 -8.19
C ASN A 29 9.50 -7.58 -7.85
N HIS A 30 9.74 -6.65 -8.78
CA HIS A 30 9.26 -5.27 -8.60
C HIS A 30 7.74 -5.20 -8.64
N PHE A 31 7.10 -6.00 -9.51
CA PHE A 31 5.65 -6.14 -9.51
C PHE A 31 5.12 -6.71 -8.19
N VAL A 32 5.80 -7.72 -7.64
CA VAL A 32 5.47 -8.33 -6.35
C VAL A 32 5.59 -7.31 -5.19
N VAL A 33 6.61 -6.44 -5.22
CA VAL A 33 6.76 -5.37 -4.23
C VAL A 33 5.67 -4.31 -4.37
N ALA A 34 5.30 -3.93 -5.59
CA ALA A 34 4.20 -2.99 -5.83
C ALA A 34 2.85 -3.54 -5.36
N LEU A 35 2.60 -4.84 -5.60
CA LEU A 35 1.43 -5.56 -5.10
C LEU A 35 1.41 -5.58 -3.56
N ALA A 36 2.53 -5.91 -2.93
CA ALA A 36 2.66 -5.92 -1.48
C ALA A 36 2.47 -4.52 -0.85
N LEU A 37 2.98 -3.48 -1.50
CA LEU A 37 2.71 -2.08 -1.12
C LEU A 37 1.22 -1.77 -1.21
N SER A 38 0.55 -2.10 -2.31
CA SER A 38 -0.88 -1.90 -2.48
C SER A 38 -1.69 -2.58 -1.37
N ASP A 39 -1.38 -3.83 -1.04
CA ASP A 39 -2.09 -4.56 -0.01
C ASP A 39 -1.83 -4.05 1.42
N LEU A 40 -0.60 -3.59 1.71
CA LEU A 40 -0.32 -2.90 2.98
C LEU A 40 -1.18 -1.65 3.13
N MET A 41 -1.34 -0.91 2.04
CA MET A 41 -2.14 0.31 2.03
C MET A 41 -3.63 0.00 2.25
N VAL A 42 -4.18 -0.96 1.49
CA VAL A 42 -5.58 -1.40 1.63
C VAL A 42 -5.84 -1.98 3.02
N GLY A 43 -4.93 -2.79 3.54
CA GLY A 43 -5.08 -3.41 4.84
C GLY A 43 -5.10 -2.42 6.01
N LEU A 44 -4.52 -1.24 5.83
CA LEU A 44 -4.56 -0.14 6.80
C LEU A 44 -5.80 0.76 6.63
N VAL A 45 -6.35 0.92 5.43
CA VAL A 45 -7.53 1.78 5.18
C VAL A 45 -8.85 1.08 5.56
N ILE A 46 -8.98 -0.23 5.31
CA ILE A 46 -10.20 -1.01 5.61
C ILE A 46 -10.68 -0.89 7.07
N PRO A 47 -9.82 -1.02 8.11
CA PRO A 47 -10.19 -0.82 9.51
C PRO A 47 -10.91 0.52 9.75
N PHE A 48 -10.36 1.59 9.20
CA PHE A 48 -10.88 2.94 9.37
C PHE A 48 -12.18 3.13 8.59
N TYR A 49 -12.24 2.63 7.35
CA TYR A 49 -13.46 2.72 6.54
C TYR A 49 -14.64 2.02 7.21
N VAL A 50 -14.43 0.84 7.81
CA VAL A 50 -15.46 0.10 8.55
C VAL A 50 -15.89 0.85 9.81
N SER A 51 -14.95 1.43 10.58
CA SER A 51 -15.33 2.22 11.77
C SER A 51 -16.14 3.48 11.41
N PHE A 52 -15.84 4.11 10.28
CA PHE A 52 -16.59 5.28 9.81
C PHE A 52 -18.00 4.95 9.32
N TYR A 53 -18.18 3.78 8.72
CA TYR A 53 -19.48 3.39 8.14
C TYR A 53 -20.47 2.85 9.18
N PHE A 54 -19.95 2.26 10.26
CA PHE A 54 -20.78 1.66 11.31
C PHE A 54 -21.07 2.60 12.48
N ASP A 55 -20.22 3.60 12.72
CA ASP A 55 -20.42 4.57 13.81
C ASP A 55 -20.59 5.99 13.23
N LEU A 56 -21.85 6.46 13.26
CA LEU A 56 -22.31 7.85 13.51
C LEU A 56 -23.17 8.54 12.41
N PRO A 57 -24.29 9.17 12.81
CA PRO A 57 -25.04 10.12 11.99
C PRO A 57 -24.31 11.47 11.83
N ASP A 58 -24.46 12.06 10.65
CA ASP A 58 -23.69 13.17 10.05
C ASP A 58 -23.55 14.51 10.83
N TYR A 59 -24.16 14.70 11.99
CA TYR A 59 -24.39 16.06 12.53
C TYR A 59 -23.43 16.54 13.63
N ALA A 60 -22.43 15.76 14.03
CA ALA A 60 -21.39 16.23 14.95
C ALA A 60 -20.02 15.67 14.53
N CYS A 61 -19.24 16.48 13.81
CA CYS A 61 -17.87 16.13 13.45
C CYS A 61 -17.01 16.08 14.73
N ASN A 62 -16.95 14.91 15.36
CA ASN A 62 -16.08 14.67 16.50
C ASN A 62 -14.62 14.89 16.06
N PRO A 63 -13.78 15.62 16.82
CA PRO A 63 -12.38 15.85 16.47
C PRO A 63 -11.60 14.59 16.10
N THR A 64 -11.90 13.43 16.71
CA THR A 64 -11.29 12.15 16.32
C THR A 64 -11.68 11.72 14.91
N ILE A 65 -12.95 11.85 14.52
CA ILE A 65 -13.44 11.55 13.16
C ILE A 65 -12.69 12.43 12.16
N CYS A 66 -12.57 13.72 12.41
CA CYS A 66 -11.85 14.64 11.52
C CYS A 66 -10.36 14.27 11.36
N GLN A 67 -9.70 13.93 12.47
CA GLN A 67 -8.30 13.48 12.46
C GLN A 67 -8.11 12.17 11.69
N VAL A 68 -8.99 11.19 11.88
CA VAL A 68 -8.90 9.91 11.15
C VAL A 68 -9.19 10.12 9.67
N LYS A 69 -10.14 10.99 9.31
CA LYS A 69 -10.41 11.33 7.90
C LYS A 69 -9.17 11.93 7.23
N ASN A 70 -8.49 12.84 7.92
CA ASN A 70 -7.25 13.44 7.44
C ASN A 70 -6.12 12.39 7.35
N PHE A 71 -6.01 11.48 8.32
CA PHE A 71 -5.05 10.38 8.28
C PHE A 71 -5.28 9.48 7.06
N VAL A 72 -6.52 9.05 6.81
CA VAL A 72 -6.88 8.22 5.65
C VAL A 72 -6.61 8.96 4.33
N ALA A 73 -6.89 10.27 4.27
CA ALA A 73 -6.60 11.08 3.09
C ALA A 73 -5.09 11.15 2.80
N MET A 74 -4.27 11.50 3.81
CA MET A 74 -2.81 11.54 3.68
C MET A 74 -2.24 10.17 3.31
N TRP A 75 -2.77 9.10 3.92
CA TRP A 75 -2.37 7.74 3.64
C TRP A 75 -2.63 7.37 2.18
N THR A 76 -3.85 7.63 1.70
CA THR A 76 -4.25 7.38 0.29
C THR A 76 -3.36 8.12 -0.69
N THR A 77 -3.03 9.38 -0.40
CA THR A 77 -2.09 10.17 -1.20
C THR A 77 -0.70 9.53 -1.25
N LEU A 78 -0.18 9.07 -0.10
CA LEU A 78 1.09 8.34 -0.05
C LEU A 78 1.04 7.05 -0.87
N CYS A 79 -0.08 6.32 -0.86
CA CYS A 79 -0.28 5.14 -1.72
C CYS A 79 -0.12 5.49 -3.20
N SER A 80 -0.78 6.55 -3.65
CA SER A 80 -0.75 6.98 -5.04
C SER A 80 0.68 7.34 -5.48
N PHE A 81 1.44 8.03 -4.62
CA PHE A 81 2.86 8.31 -4.89
C PHE A 81 3.69 7.04 -5.02
N MET A 82 3.55 6.08 -4.11
CA MET A 82 4.30 4.82 -4.16
C MET A 82 3.93 3.99 -5.38
N LEU A 83 2.65 3.97 -5.77
CA LEU A 83 2.21 3.31 -7.00
C LEU A 83 2.81 3.96 -8.24
N LEU A 84 2.83 5.30 -8.30
CA LEU A 84 3.47 6.05 -9.38
C LEU A 84 4.97 5.75 -9.49
N ILE A 85 5.68 5.69 -8.36
CA ILE A 85 7.09 5.31 -8.32
C ILE A 85 7.28 3.88 -8.80
N GLY A 86 6.42 2.94 -8.39
CA GLY A 86 6.43 1.56 -8.87
C GLY A 86 6.27 1.45 -10.38
N VAL A 87 5.28 2.16 -10.95
CA VAL A 87 5.05 2.22 -12.40
C VAL A 87 6.23 2.88 -13.13
N ALA A 88 6.82 3.93 -12.56
CA ALA A 88 7.97 4.60 -13.14
C ALA A 88 9.21 3.68 -13.15
N LEU A 89 9.44 2.92 -12.07
CA LEU A 89 10.52 1.94 -11.99
C LEU A 89 10.32 0.78 -12.97
N ASP A 90 9.10 0.28 -13.10
CA ASP A 90 8.75 -0.75 -14.09
C ASP A 90 9.10 -0.29 -15.51
N ARG A 91 8.65 0.92 -15.89
CA ARG A 91 8.99 1.51 -17.19
C ARG A 91 10.49 1.74 -17.35
N TYR A 92 11.18 2.21 -16.32
CA TYR A 92 12.62 2.40 -16.34
C TYR A 92 13.36 1.09 -16.63
N VAL A 93 12.99 0.01 -15.93
CA VAL A 93 13.61 -1.31 -16.12
C VAL A 93 13.31 -1.88 -17.50
N SER A 94 12.07 -1.75 -17.99
CA SER A 94 11.69 -2.19 -19.35
C SER A 94 12.49 -1.47 -20.45
N ILE A 95 12.81 -0.18 -20.26
CA ILE A 95 13.55 0.62 -21.24
C ILE A 95 15.07 0.36 -21.16
N VAL A 96 15.63 0.29 -19.94
CA VAL A 96 17.08 0.17 -19.73
C VAL A 96 17.57 -1.27 -19.88
N HIS A 97 16.72 -2.25 -19.60
CA HIS A 97 17.05 -3.68 -19.69
C HIS A 97 16.09 -4.44 -20.62
N PRO A 98 16.07 -4.13 -21.93
CA PRO A 98 15.13 -4.70 -22.89
C PRO A 98 15.32 -6.20 -23.19
N LEU A 99 16.38 -6.85 -22.67
CA LEU A 99 16.74 -8.25 -22.94
C LEU A 99 16.62 -9.18 -21.72
N ALA A 100 16.10 -8.69 -20.59
CA ALA A 100 15.93 -9.46 -19.35
C ALA A 100 14.46 -9.61 -18.91
N TYR A 101 13.54 -9.44 -19.87
CA TYR A 101 12.12 -9.76 -19.72
C TYR A 101 11.76 -10.95 -20.60
#